data_AF-A0A952U2W7-F1
#
_entry.id   AF-A0A952U2W7-F1
#
_cell.length_a   1.000
_cell.length_b   1.000
_cell.length_c   1.000
_cell.angle_alpha   90.00
_cell.angle_beta   90.00
_cell.angle_gamma   90.00
#
_symmetry.space_group_name_H-M   'P 1'
#
loop_
_entity.id
_entity.type
_entity.pdbx_description
1 polymer ?
#
loop_
_entity_poly.entity_id
_entity_poly.type
_entity_poly.pdbx_seq_one_letter_code
_entity_poly.pdbx_strand_id
1 'polypeptide(L)'
;MMSSKESSIKRKRQVAIAIMFASGSLFSTSDVIAKQPAADGSTLQYLVSNTALSNEVRAYYLLRLADSYIEGDGRARSVSLEMKAGTRNPLQYFGFVDMEGFYEDVSYSYAKYLLTQSLAKKTSDKAESNSLANDEAAASNMALADDAIQAALKELKQSSNEPRKLNLYFAASKILQKKGDLAGSKRCEDAFNDMIRDAESSDKPKPELVAAANAIFGLLAKAILPVQIPTFVAGSFGEQPLAPLASPPAEAILDSEALLLRGLKLVDRLPSSDHNRRKAHRDMVLWYRQVGMMPQAEEQKLILFSLVGIENDSILYPQSGACGHPAWWMKPGYRSDMNCGMG
;
A
#
# COMPACT_ATOMS: atom_id res chain seq x y z
N MET A 1 -2.95 56.52 -28.08
CA MET A 1 -2.07 55.65 -27.25
C MET A 1 -2.93 54.66 -26.44
N MET A 2 -3.48 53.63 -27.08
CA MET A 2 -4.05 52.43 -26.45
C MET A 2 -3.90 51.31 -27.49
N SER A 3 -2.81 50.54 -27.45
CA SER A 3 -2.60 49.41 -28.39
C SER A 3 -1.54 48.40 -27.95
N SER A 4 -0.67 48.75 -27.00
CA SER A 4 0.38 47.81 -26.53
C SER A 4 -0.11 46.83 -25.44
N LYS A 5 -1.03 47.24 -24.55
CA LYS A 5 -1.50 46.40 -23.44
C LYS A 5 -2.49 45.30 -23.85
N GLU A 6 -3.39 45.57 -24.79
CA GLU A 6 -4.35 44.55 -25.27
C GLU A 6 -3.70 43.45 -26.13
N SER A 7 -2.65 43.80 -26.88
CA SER A 7 -1.82 42.85 -27.63
C SER A 7 -1.12 41.82 -26.72
N SER A 8 -0.58 42.28 -25.59
CA SER A 8 0.11 41.43 -24.60
C SER A 8 -0.86 40.48 -23.90
N ILE A 9 -2.08 40.94 -23.58
CA ILE A 9 -3.12 40.14 -22.91
C ILE A 9 -3.67 39.08 -23.87
N LYS A 10 -3.86 39.40 -25.16
CA LYS A 10 -4.29 38.42 -26.18
C LYS A 10 -3.23 37.33 -26.41
N ARG A 11 -1.94 37.67 -26.48
CA ARG A 11 -0.87 36.66 -26.59
C ARG A 11 -0.76 35.77 -25.35
N LYS A 12 -0.90 36.33 -24.14
CA LYS A 12 -0.87 35.53 -22.90
C LYS A 12 -2.06 34.57 -22.79
N ARG A 13 -3.25 34.96 -23.27
CA ARG A 13 -4.42 34.07 -23.32
C ARG A 13 -4.27 32.98 -24.39
N GLN A 14 -3.70 33.27 -25.55
CA GLN A 14 -3.43 32.25 -26.58
C GLN A 14 -2.37 31.23 -26.13
N VAL A 15 -1.34 31.67 -25.42
CA VAL A 15 -0.33 30.77 -24.82
C VAL A 15 -0.91 29.95 -23.67
N ALA A 16 -1.76 30.53 -22.82
CA ALA A 16 -2.44 29.78 -21.76
C ALA A 16 -3.44 28.74 -22.30
N ILE A 17 -4.14 29.04 -23.40
CA ILE A 17 -5.04 28.08 -24.07
C ILE A 17 -4.22 26.98 -24.79
N ALA A 18 -3.10 27.31 -25.42
CA ALA A 18 -2.20 26.32 -26.03
C ALA A 18 -1.52 25.41 -24.99
N ILE A 19 -1.17 25.94 -23.81
CA ILE A 19 -0.66 25.14 -22.69
C ILE A 19 -1.75 24.27 -22.12
N MET A 20 -2.98 24.77 -21.93
CA MET A 20 -4.10 23.94 -21.45
C MET A 20 -4.52 22.86 -22.47
N PHE A 21 -4.38 23.09 -23.77
CA PHE A 21 -4.56 22.05 -24.78
C PHE A 21 -3.38 21.07 -24.83
N ALA A 22 -2.13 21.51 -24.68
CA ALA A 22 -0.97 20.60 -24.64
C ALA A 22 -0.92 19.74 -23.36
N SER A 23 -1.41 20.25 -22.21
CA SER A 23 -1.56 19.48 -20.98
C SER A 23 -2.87 18.67 -20.93
N GLY A 24 -3.89 19.06 -21.69
CA GLY A 24 -5.15 18.33 -21.83
C GLY A 24 -5.13 17.22 -22.90
N SER A 25 -4.18 17.28 -23.84
CA SER A 25 -4.03 16.29 -24.93
C SER A 25 -3.22 15.05 -24.54
N LEU A 26 -2.68 14.98 -23.31
CA LEU A 26 -2.05 13.75 -22.79
C LEU A 26 -3.05 12.76 -22.18
N PHE A 27 -4.33 13.13 -22.02
CA PHE A 27 -5.35 12.25 -21.41
C PHE A 27 -6.73 12.27 -22.10
N SER A 28 -6.85 12.86 -23.30
CA SER A 28 -8.11 12.85 -24.06
C SER A 28 -7.99 12.04 -25.36
N THR A 29 -8.04 10.72 -25.21
CA THR A 29 -8.54 9.79 -26.24
C THR A 29 -9.40 8.74 -25.54
N SER A 30 -10.41 9.18 -24.80
CA SER A 30 -11.31 8.31 -24.03
C SER A 30 -12.41 7.67 -24.88
N ASP A 31 -12.71 8.15 -26.09
CA ASP A 31 -13.89 7.66 -26.84
C ASP A 31 -13.62 7.09 -28.25
N VAL A 32 -12.35 6.98 -28.68
CA VAL A 32 -11.99 6.33 -29.96
C VAL A 32 -11.14 5.06 -29.78
N ILE A 33 -10.82 4.68 -28.53
CA ILE A 33 -10.07 3.45 -28.19
C ILE A 33 -11.03 2.36 -27.64
N ALA A 34 -12.32 2.43 -27.97
CA ALA A 34 -13.32 1.45 -27.50
C ALA A 34 -13.46 0.21 -28.41
N LYS A 35 -12.69 0.07 -29.50
CA LYS A 35 -12.79 -1.09 -30.40
C LYS A 35 -11.45 -1.49 -31.01
N GLN A 36 -10.62 -2.19 -30.24
CA GLN A 36 -9.59 -3.05 -30.80
C GLN A 36 -9.44 -4.29 -29.91
N PRO A 37 -9.59 -5.52 -30.44
CA PRO A 37 -9.47 -6.72 -29.62
C PRO A 37 -8.01 -7.07 -29.33
N ALA A 38 -7.81 -7.61 -28.12
CA ALA A 38 -6.69 -8.32 -27.51
C ALA A 38 -5.36 -8.43 -28.29
N ALA A 39 -4.32 -7.78 -27.75
CA ALA A 39 -2.92 -8.19 -27.92
C ALA A 39 -2.30 -8.63 -26.58
N ASP A 40 -3.12 -9.18 -25.69
CA ASP A 40 -2.85 -9.27 -24.24
C ASP A 40 -1.99 -10.48 -23.82
N GLY A 41 -1.98 -11.58 -24.60
CA GLY A 41 -1.08 -12.72 -24.37
C GLY A 41 0.42 -12.36 -24.47
N SER A 42 0.76 -11.28 -25.19
CA SER A 42 2.15 -10.82 -25.34
C SER A 42 2.74 -10.24 -24.05
N THR A 43 1.91 -9.64 -23.18
CA THR A 43 2.39 -9.02 -21.93
C THR A 43 2.68 -10.08 -20.87
N LEU A 44 1.79 -11.07 -20.71
CA LEU A 44 2.02 -12.20 -19.81
C LEU A 44 3.28 -12.97 -20.21
N GLN A 45 3.43 -13.29 -21.50
CA GLN A 45 4.60 -14.02 -21.99
C GLN A 45 5.89 -13.22 -21.81
N TYR A 46 5.86 -11.90 -22.04
CA TYR A 46 6.98 -11.03 -21.74
C TYR A 46 7.35 -11.03 -20.25
N LEU A 47 6.36 -10.94 -19.35
CA LEU A 47 6.59 -10.94 -17.90
C LEU A 47 7.27 -12.23 -17.43
N VAL A 48 6.75 -13.37 -17.88
CA VAL A 48 7.29 -14.69 -17.49
C VAL A 48 8.68 -14.93 -18.05
N SER A 49 8.98 -14.41 -19.25
CA SER A 49 10.29 -14.59 -19.89
C SER A 49 11.35 -13.57 -19.49
N ASN A 50 10.98 -12.48 -18.82
CA ASN A 50 11.92 -11.42 -18.43
C ASN A 50 12.70 -11.78 -17.16
N THR A 51 13.85 -12.42 -17.35
CA THR A 51 14.76 -12.82 -16.27
C THR A 51 15.55 -11.66 -15.65
N ALA A 52 15.52 -10.46 -16.22
CA ALA A 52 16.21 -9.30 -15.68
C ALA A 52 15.53 -8.74 -14.40
N LEU A 53 14.27 -9.10 -14.16
CA LEU A 53 13.54 -8.74 -12.96
C LEU A 53 13.72 -9.78 -11.86
N SER A 54 13.63 -9.37 -10.59
CA SER A 54 13.55 -10.33 -9.49
C SER A 54 12.20 -11.07 -9.51
N ASN A 55 12.15 -12.24 -8.87
CA ASN A 55 10.94 -13.06 -8.80
C ASN A 55 9.77 -12.28 -8.17
N GLU A 56 10.03 -11.49 -7.13
CA GLU A 56 9.04 -10.68 -6.41
C GLU A 56 8.48 -9.56 -7.30
N VAL A 57 9.34 -8.90 -8.07
CA VAL A 57 8.92 -7.83 -8.98
C VAL A 57 8.07 -8.40 -10.11
N ARG A 58 8.45 -9.57 -10.65
CA ARG A 58 7.61 -10.30 -11.62
C ARG A 58 6.26 -10.66 -11.02
N ALA A 59 6.25 -11.28 -9.84
CA ALA A 59 5.02 -11.65 -9.15
C ALA A 59 4.10 -10.45 -8.90
N TYR A 60 4.64 -9.31 -8.46
CA TYR A 60 3.89 -8.08 -8.27
C TYR A 60 3.18 -7.61 -9.55
N TYR A 61 3.90 -7.52 -10.67
CA TYR A 61 3.29 -7.10 -11.95
C TYR A 61 2.29 -8.12 -12.48
N LEU A 62 2.55 -9.41 -12.31
CA LEU A 62 1.64 -10.48 -12.70
C LEU A 62 0.33 -10.43 -11.89
N LEU A 63 0.39 -10.18 -10.58
CA LEU A 63 -0.79 -9.99 -9.74
C LEU A 63 -1.60 -8.75 -10.14
N ARG A 64 -0.93 -7.62 -10.42
CA ARG A 64 -1.61 -6.41 -10.93
C ARG A 64 -2.28 -6.62 -12.29
N LEU A 65 -1.62 -7.39 -13.15
CA LEU A 65 -2.16 -7.74 -14.46
C LEU A 65 -3.42 -8.62 -14.29
N ALA A 66 -3.36 -9.62 -13.41
CA ALA A 66 -4.52 -10.46 -13.09
C ALA A 66 -5.70 -9.65 -12.53
N ASP A 67 -5.46 -8.76 -11.58
CA ASP A 67 -6.47 -7.88 -11.01
C ASP A 67 -7.13 -6.98 -12.06
N SER A 68 -6.32 -6.45 -13.00
CA SER A 68 -6.83 -5.66 -14.14
C SER A 68 -7.71 -6.49 -15.07
N TYR A 69 -7.36 -7.75 -15.34
CA TYR A 69 -8.19 -8.65 -16.13
C TYR A 69 -9.50 -9.00 -15.41
N ILE A 70 -9.47 -9.21 -14.09
CA ILE A 70 -10.67 -9.49 -13.29
C ILE A 70 -11.62 -8.29 -13.26
N GLU A 71 -11.10 -7.06 -13.17
CA GLU A 71 -11.94 -5.86 -13.23
C GLU A 71 -12.47 -5.53 -14.63
N GLY A 72 -11.81 -6.03 -15.69
CA GLY A 72 -12.25 -5.81 -17.08
C GLY A 72 -12.15 -4.36 -17.54
N ASP A 73 -11.40 -3.51 -16.83
CA ASP A 73 -11.36 -2.06 -17.00
C ASP A 73 -10.30 -1.56 -17.99
N GLY A 74 -9.61 -2.47 -18.68
CA GLY A 74 -8.57 -2.14 -19.66
C GLY A 74 -7.25 -1.64 -19.05
N ARG A 75 -7.06 -1.65 -17.73
CA ARG A 75 -5.79 -1.25 -17.08
C ARG A 75 -4.62 -2.19 -17.33
N ALA A 76 -4.86 -3.37 -17.90
CA ALA A 76 -3.82 -4.32 -18.30
C ALA A 76 -2.74 -3.67 -19.18
N ARG A 77 -3.15 -2.75 -20.08
CA ARG A 77 -2.22 -1.99 -20.92
C ARG A 77 -1.33 -1.04 -20.12
N SER A 78 -1.88 -0.37 -19.11
CA SER A 78 -1.12 0.53 -18.23
C SER A 78 -0.08 -0.22 -17.42
N VAL A 79 -0.43 -1.40 -16.89
CA VAL A 79 0.51 -2.30 -16.19
C VAL A 79 1.67 -2.70 -17.12
N SER A 80 1.36 -3.05 -18.38
CA SER A 80 2.37 -3.37 -19.41
C SER A 80 3.30 -2.19 -19.71
N LEU A 81 2.75 -0.98 -19.82
CA LEU A 81 3.52 0.24 -20.09
C LEU A 81 4.42 0.64 -18.91
N GLU A 82 3.90 0.63 -17.69
CA GLU A 82 4.67 0.91 -16.46
C GLU A 82 5.85 -0.04 -16.33
N MET A 83 5.65 -1.33 -16.58
CA MET A 83 6.72 -2.32 -16.53
C MET A 83 7.75 -2.10 -17.65
N LYS A 84 7.33 -1.85 -18.90
CA LYS A 84 8.25 -1.56 -20.01
C LYS A 84 9.06 -0.29 -19.76
N ALA A 85 8.48 0.70 -19.07
CA ALA A 85 9.18 1.91 -18.65
C ALA A 85 10.18 1.62 -17.51
N GLY A 86 9.75 0.91 -16.46
CA GLY A 86 10.59 0.57 -15.31
C GLY A 86 11.75 -0.38 -15.64
N THR A 87 11.57 -1.27 -16.62
CA THR A 87 12.65 -2.16 -17.12
C THR A 87 13.66 -1.45 -18.00
N ARG A 88 13.28 -0.36 -18.68
CA ARG A 88 14.17 0.39 -19.58
C ARG A 88 14.96 1.48 -18.87
N ASN A 89 14.41 2.08 -17.81
CA ASN A 89 15.12 3.14 -17.09
C ASN A 89 14.68 3.23 -15.61
N PRO A 90 15.18 2.33 -14.74
CA PRO A 90 14.80 2.29 -13.33
C PRO A 90 14.99 3.63 -12.61
N LEU A 91 16.09 4.32 -12.92
CA LEU A 91 16.52 5.55 -12.27
C LEU A 91 15.77 6.81 -12.73
N GLN A 92 15.13 6.79 -13.91
CA GLN A 92 14.46 7.96 -14.49
C GLN A 92 12.99 8.10 -14.06
N TYR A 93 12.33 7.00 -13.71
CA TYR A 93 10.94 7.01 -13.27
C TYR A 93 10.81 7.16 -11.75
N PHE A 94 11.82 6.71 -11.00
CA PHE A 94 11.84 6.70 -9.54
C PHE A 94 13.13 7.38 -9.07
N GLY A 95 13.17 8.70 -9.18
CA GLY A 95 14.36 9.49 -8.83
C GLY A 95 14.89 9.13 -7.44
N PHE A 96 16.15 8.70 -7.39
CA PHE A 96 16.97 8.53 -6.18
C PHE A 96 16.47 7.58 -5.09
N VAL A 97 15.50 6.71 -5.35
CA VAL A 97 15.06 5.71 -4.36
C VAL A 97 15.84 4.42 -4.55
N ASP A 98 16.40 3.88 -3.47
CA ASP A 98 16.86 2.50 -3.44
C ASP A 98 15.71 1.59 -3.93
N MET A 99 15.90 0.97 -5.09
CA MET A 99 14.90 0.15 -5.76
C MET A 99 14.40 -0.94 -4.81
N GLU A 100 15.24 -1.43 -3.90
CA GLU A 100 14.82 -2.47 -2.97
C GLU A 100 13.81 -1.97 -1.90
N GLY A 101 14.02 -0.78 -1.32
CA GLY A 101 13.07 -0.18 -0.39
C GLY A 101 11.75 0.22 -1.08
N PHE A 102 11.84 0.72 -2.32
CA PHE A 102 10.67 1.12 -3.10
C PHE A 102 9.69 -0.05 -3.33
N TYR A 103 10.19 -1.23 -3.68
CA TYR A 103 9.31 -2.37 -3.96
C TYR A 103 8.69 -3.01 -2.70
N GLU A 104 9.33 -2.87 -1.53
CA GLU A 104 8.69 -3.25 -0.26
C GLU A 104 7.47 -2.38 0.02
N ASP A 105 7.62 -1.06 -0.09
CA ASP A 105 6.51 -0.09 0.06
C ASP A 105 5.40 -0.30 -0.96
N VAL A 106 5.76 -0.61 -2.21
CA VAL A 106 4.79 -0.82 -3.30
C VAL A 106 4.01 -2.13 -3.13
N SER A 107 4.66 -3.22 -2.72
CA SER A 107 3.99 -4.50 -2.45
C SER A 107 2.98 -4.38 -1.29
N TYR A 108 3.38 -3.71 -0.22
CA TYR A 108 2.53 -3.41 0.91
C TYR A 108 1.36 -2.48 0.54
N SER A 109 1.65 -1.40 -0.21
CA SER A 109 0.62 -0.45 -0.67
C SER A 109 -0.42 -1.12 -1.56
N TYR A 110 0.00 -2.07 -2.40
CA TYR A 110 -0.92 -2.82 -3.24
C TYR A 110 -1.78 -3.80 -2.43
N ALA A 111 -1.19 -4.53 -1.48
CA ALA A 111 -1.94 -5.35 -0.52
C ALA A 111 -3.00 -4.53 0.24
N LYS A 112 -2.63 -3.34 0.72
CA LYS A 112 -3.55 -2.38 1.37
C LYS A 112 -4.68 -1.93 0.44
N TYR A 113 -4.36 -1.60 -0.81
CA TYR A 113 -5.35 -1.21 -1.82
C TYR A 113 -6.38 -2.33 -2.04
N LEU A 114 -5.92 -3.57 -2.27
CA LEU A 114 -6.80 -4.73 -2.49
C LEU A 114 -7.70 -5.01 -1.28
N LEU A 115 -7.13 -4.94 -0.07
CA LEU A 115 -7.91 -5.09 1.16
C LEU A 115 -9.00 -4.02 1.25
N THR A 116 -8.66 -2.75 0.99
CA THR A 116 -9.61 -1.63 1.04
C THR A 116 -10.74 -1.82 0.02
N GLN A 117 -10.42 -2.24 -1.21
CA GLN A 117 -11.44 -2.57 -2.21
C GLN A 117 -12.37 -3.71 -1.76
N SER A 118 -11.81 -4.78 -1.19
CA SER A 118 -12.59 -5.94 -0.75
C SER A 118 -13.64 -5.58 0.31
N LEU A 119 -13.32 -4.62 1.17
CA LEU A 119 -14.24 -4.10 2.18
C LEU A 119 -15.33 -3.21 1.57
N ALA A 120 -14.94 -2.32 0.64
CA ALA A 120 -15.88 -1.43 -0.04
C ALA A 120 -16.92 -2.21 -0.89
N LYS A 121 -16.53 -3.36 -1.46
CA LYS A 121 -17.44 -4.21 -2.23
C LYS A 121 -18.47 -4.93 -1.34
N LYS A 122 -18.07 -5.41 -0.16
CA LYS A 122 -19.01 -6.00 0.84
C LYS A 122 -20.12 -5.03 1.27
N THR A 123 -19.89 -3.73 1.18
CA THR A 123 -20.91 -2.69 1.46
C THR A 123 -21.78 -2.33 0.27
N SER A 124 -21.44 -2.79 -0.94
CA SER A 124 -22.05 -2.36 -2.21
C SER A 124 -22.82 -3.46 -2.95
N ASP A 125 -23.06 -4.63 -2.36
CA ASP A 125 -23.75 -5.78 -2.99
C ASP A 125 -25.28 -5.58 -3.23
N LYS A 126 -25.70 -4.34 -3.53
CA LYS A 126 -26.99 -3.99 -4.16
C LYS A 126 -26.75 -3.13 -5.40
N ALA A 127 -26.22 -3.70 -6.47
CA ALA A 127 -26.37 -3.13 -7.82
C ALA A 127 -26.10 -4.19 -8.91
N GLU A 128 -27.22 -4.67 -9.46
CA GLU A 128 -27.49 -5.14 -10.82
C GLU A 128 -26.35 -5.60 -11.74
N SER A 129 -26.48 -6.84 -12.24
CA SER A 129 -25.79 -7.34 -13.42
C SER A 129 -26.58 -7.00 -14.69
N ASN A 130 -25.88 -6.55 -15.73
CA ASN A 130 -26.45 -6.39 -17.07
C ASN A 130 -25.52 -6.91 -18.18
N SER A 131 -26.13 -7.74 -19.03
CA SER A 131 -25.89 -8.00 -20.45
C SER A 131 -24.85 -9.05 -20.92
N LEU A 132 -25.38 -9.92 -21.79
CA LEU A 132 -24.87 -11.15 -22.39
C LEU A 132 -23.87 -10.97 -23.57
N ALA A 133 -23.41 -9.74 -23.86
CA ALA A 133 -22.30 -9.52 -24.79
C ALA A 133 -20.92 -9.61 -24.09
N ASN A 134 -20.94 -9.69 -22.75
CA ASN A 134 -19.76 -9.71 -21.90
C ASN A 134 -19.19 -11.11 -21.67
N ASP A 135 -19.90 -12.20 -21.98
CA ASP A 135 -19.55 -13.52 -21.45
C ASP A 135 -18.28 -14.12 -22.07
N GLU A 136 -18.06 -13.97 -23.39
CA GLU A 136 -16.87 -14.53 -24.05
C GLU A 136 -15.60 -13.70 -23.76
N ALA A 137 -15.70 -12.37 -23.80
CA ALA A 137 -14.61 -11.47 -23.44
C ALA A 137 -14.28 -11.57 -21.94
N ALA A 138 -15.29 -11.69 -21.08
CA ALA A 138 -15.09 -11.94 -19.66
C ALA A 138 -14.46 -13.31 -19.42
N ALA A 139 -14.91 -14.37 -20.12
CA ALA A 139 -14.28 -15.69 -20.02
C ALA A 139 -12.81 -15.67 -20.44
N SER A 140 -12.48 -14.97 -21.54
CA SER A 140 -11.10 -14.79 -22.00
C SER A 140 -10.25 -14.01 -20.98
N ASN A 141 -10.77 -12.91 -20.43
CA ASN A 141 -10.08 -12.15 -19.38
C ASN A 141 -9.88 -12.98 -18.11
N MET A 142 -10.87 -13.80 -17.72
CA MET A 142 -10.76 -14.66 -16.55
C MET A 142 -9.72 -15.77 -16.73
N ALA A 143 -9.56 -16.30 -17.95
CA ALA A 143 -8.48 -17.23 -18.28
C ALA A 143 -7.10 -16.56 -18.23
N LEU A 144 -6.96 -15.35 -18.79
CA LEU A 144 -5.73 -14.58 -18.70
C LEU A 144 -5.38 -14.21 -17.25
N ALA A 145 -6.39 -13.93 -16.42
CA ALA A 145 -6.21 -13.71 -14.99
C ALA A 145 -5.70 -14.97 -14.29
N ASP A 146 -6.24 -16.15 -14.62
CA ASP A 146 -5.74 -17.42 -14.09
C ASP A 146 -4.28 -17.67 -14.43
N ASP A 147 -3.92 -17.49 -15.70
CA ASP A 147 -2.54 -17.71 -16.14
C ASP A 147 -1.58 -16.73 -15.44
N ALA A 148 -1.98 -15.47 -15.30
CA ALA A 148 -1.21 -14.46 -14.58
C ALA A 148 -1.06 -14.79 -13.08
N ILE A 149 -2.12 -15.25 -12.41
CA ILE A 149 -2.06 -15.68 -11.00
C ILE A 149 -1.15 -16.89 -10.85
N GLN A 150 -1.31 -17.91 -11.69
CA GLN A 150 -0.48 -19.12 -11.63
C GLN A 150 1.00 -18.80 -11.85
N ALA A 151 1.30 -17.94 -12.82
CA ALA A 151 2.64 -17.45 -13.04
C ALA A 151 3.18 -16.69 -11.82
N ALA A 152 2.39 -15.76 -11.24
CA ALA A 152 2.79 -15.03 -10.04
C ALA A 152 3.11 -15.97 -8.87
N LEU A 153 2.26 -16.95 -8.61
CA LEU A 153 2.46 -17.93 -7.53
C LEU A 153 3.71 -18.80 -7.75
N LYS A 154 4.05 -19.10 -9.00
CA LYS A 154 5.31 -19.79 -9.33
C LYS A 154 6.53 -18.93 -9.00
N GLU A 155 6.50 -17.66 -9.36
CA GLU A 155 7.56 -16.70 -9.02
C GLU A 155 7.70 -16.53 -7.49
N LEU A 156 6.60 -16.40 -6.76
CA LEU A 156 6.62 -16.30 -5.30
C LEU A 156 7.21 -17.54 -4.63
N LYS A 157 6.95 -18.74 -5.15
CA LYS A 157 7.59 -19.96 -4.62
C LYS A 157 9.12 -19.91 -4.75
N GLN A 158 9.63 -19.30 -5.81
CA GLN A 158 11.07 -19.19 -6.10
C GLN A 158 11.71 -17.94 -5.47
N SER A 159 10.91 -17.00 -4.97
CA SER A 159 11.38 -15.78 -4.29
C SER A 159 12.15 -16.10 -3.00
N SER A 160 13.26 -15.38 -2.80
CA SER A 160 14.08 -15.40 -1.58
C SER A 160 13.85 -14.20 -0.66
N ASN A 161 13.20 -13.13 -1.14
CA ASN A 161 12.83 -11.98 -0.32
C ASN A 161 11.52 -12.27 0.45
N GLU A 162 11.68 -12.74 1.69
CA GLU A 162 10.58 -13.13 2.58
C GLU A 162 9.57 -11.99 2.86
N PRO A 163 9.97 -10.75 3.18
CA PRO A 163 9.02 -9.65 3.42
C PRO A 163 8.08 -9.40 2.24
N ARG A 164 8.63 -9.29 1.02
CA ARG A 164 7.80 -9.08 -0.19
C ARG A 164 6.95 -10.30 -0.50
N LYS A 165 7.50 -11.50 -0.35
CA LYS A 165 6.78 -12.75 -0.56
C LYS A 165 5.55 -12.86 0.35
N LEU A 166 5.68 -12.46 1.62
CA LEU A 166 4.59 -12.37 2.58
C LEU A 166 3.49 -11.39 2.10
N ASN A 167 3.86 -10.16 1.73
CA ASN A 167 2.91 -9.16 1.21
C ASN A 167 2.19 -9.63 -0.06
N LEU A 168 2.91 -10.29 -0.98
CA LEU A 168 2.39 -10.72 -2.26
C LEU A 168 1.52 -11.99 -2.15
N TYR A 169 1.78 -12.91 -1.21
CA TYR A 169 0.83 -13.98 -0.90
C TYR A 169 -0.48 -13.45 -0.34
N PHE A 170 -0.42 -12.44 0.52
CA PHE A 170 -1.60 -11.75 1.01
C PHE A 170 -2.37 -11.06 -0.12
N ALA A 171 -1.69 -10.35 -1.03
CA ALA A 171 -2.32 -9.74 -2.20
C ALA A 171 -2.97 -10.80 -3.11
N ALA A 172 -2.26 -11.91 -3.39
CA ALA A 172 -2.77 -13.01 -4.19
C ALA A 172 -4.03 -13.64 -3.59
N SER A 173 -4.11 -13.79 -2.26
CA SER A 173 -5.32 -14.31 -1.63
C SER A 173 -6.52 -13.40 -1.85
N LYS A 174 -6.35 -12.08 -1.76
CA LYS A 174 -7.43 -11.12 -2.02
C LYS A 174 -7.86 -11.07 -3.48
N ILE A 175 -6.94 -11.23 -4.42
CA ILE A 175 -7.26 -11.37 -5.85
C ILE A 175 -8.04 -12.66 -6.13
N LEU A 176 -7.59 -13.79 -5.58
CA LEU A 176 -8.29 -15.08 -5.71
C LEU A 176 -9.69 -15.04 -5.09
N GLN A 177 -9.84 -14.40 -3.93
CA GLN A 177 -11.14 -14.16 -3.32
C GLN A 177 -12.05 -13.30 -4.20
N LYS A 178 -11.52 -12.22 -4.79
CA LYS A 178 -12.24 -11.33 -5.71
C LYS A 178 -12.73 -12.06 -6.97
N LYS A 179 -11.95 -13.03 -7.45
CA LYS A 179 -12.29 -13.92 -8.58
C LYS A 179 -13.28 -15.03 -8.19
N GLY A 180 -13.45 -15.32 -6.90
CA GLY A 180 -14.30 -16.41 -6.40
C GLY A 180 -13.58 -17.74 -6.18
N ASP A 181 -12.26 -17.82 -6.36
CA ASP A 181 -11.47 -19.01 -6.01
C ASP A 181 -11.12 -19.02 -4.52
N LEU A 182 -12.08 -19.46 -3.71
CA LEU A 182 -11.93 -19.53 -2.25
C LEU A 182 -10.88 -20.57 -1.82
N ALA A 183 -10.71 -21.66 -2.57
CA ALA A 183 -9.72 -22.70 -2.25
C ALA A 183 -8.29 -22.22 -2.55
N GLY A 184 -8.08 -21.55 -3.69
CA GLY A 184 -6.84 -20.87 -4.02
C GLY A 184 -6.51 -19.75 -3.02
N SER A 185 -7.50 -18.93 -2.68
CA SER A 185 -7.37 -17.90 -1.66
C SER A 185 -6.86 -18.51 -0.36
N LYS A 186 -7.55 -19.54 0.16
CA LYS A 186 -7.16 -20.21 1.41
C LYS A 186 -5.73 -20.77 1.36
N ARG A 187 -5.29 -21.38 0.24
CA ARG A 187 -3.90 -21.86 0.09
C ARG A 187 -2.87 -20.72 0.19
N CYS A 188 -3.17 -19.56 -0.39
CA CYS A 188 -2.32 -18.38 -0.24
C CYS A 188 -2.39 -17.82 1.19
N GLU A 189 -3.56 -17.95 1.83
CA GLU A 189 -3.73 -17.57 3.24
C GLU A 189 -2.91 -18.46 4.19
N ASP A 190 -2.91 -19.76 3.96
CA ASP A 190 -2.10 -20.73 4.70
C ASP A 190 -0.60 -20.42 4.52
N ALA A 191 -0.15 -20.16 3.28
CA ALA A 191 1.24 -19.81 3.00
C ALA A 191 1.70 -18.52 3.70
N PHE A 192 0.88 -17.45 3.70
CA PHE A 192 1.25 -16.25 4.46
C PHE A 192 1.26 -16.53 5.98
N ASN A 193 0.30 -17.32 6.49
CA ASN A 193 0.21 -17.65 7.91
C ASN A 193 1.35 -18.53 8.40
N ASP A 194 1.88 -19.41 7.54
CA ASP A 194 3.07 -20.21 7.83
C ASP A 194 4.30 -19.30 7.99
N MET A 195 4.50 -18.34 7.08
CA MET A 195 5.60 -17.37 7.18
C MET A 195 5.53 -16.52 8.47
N ILE A 196 4.32 -16.12 8.88
CA ILE A 196 4.12 -15.43 10.16
C ILE A 196 4.47 -16.35 11.33
N ARG A 197 4.03 -17.62 11.32
CA ARG A 197 4.34 -18.60 12.37
C ARG A 197 5.83 -18.89 12.47
N ASP A 198 6.54 -18.90 11.35
CA ASP A 198 8.00 -19.03 11.33
C ASP A 198 8.67 -17.82 11.98
N ALA A 199 8.17 -16.60 11.72
CA ALA A 199 8.64 -15.39 12.39
C ALA A 199 8.30 -15.38 13.90
N GLU A 200 7.14 -15.90 14.29
CA GLU A 200 6.72 -16.02 15.69
C GLU A 200 7.58 -17.02 16.47
N SER A 201 7.99 -18.12 15.83
CA SER A 201 8.72 -19.23 16.49
C SER A 201 10.24 -19.11 16.42
N SER A 202 10.79 -18.38 15.44
CA SER A 202 12.25 -18.17 15.31
C SER A 202 12.80 -17.37 16.49
N ASP A 203 13.88 -17.80 17.15
CA ASP A 203 14.53 -17.07 18.26
C ASP A 203 15.07 -15.69 17.86
N LYS A 204 15.50 -15.56 16.60
CA LYS A 204 16.05 -14.34 16.00
C LYS A 204 15.32 -14.05 14.68
N PRO A 205 14.09 -13.56 14.74
CA PRO A 205 13.33 -13.31 13.53
C PRO A 205 13.97 -12.16 12.74
N LYS A 206 13.91 -12.23 11.41
CA LYS A 206 14.45 -11.18 10.55
C LYS A 206 13.64 -9.88 10.75
N PRO A 207 14.28 -8.73 11.05
CA PRO A 207 13.58 -7.48 11.33
C PRO A 207 12.59 -7.05 10.24
N GLU A 208 12.96 -7.26 8.98
CA GLU A 208 12.15 -6.88 7.81
C GLU A 208 10.88 -7.74 7.70
N LEU A 209 10.99 -9.04 8.01
CA LEU A 209 9.84 -9.95 8.03
C LEU A 209 8.89 -9.60 9.19
N VAL A 210 9.44 -9.27 10.36
CA VAL A 210 8.68 -8.80 11.53
C VAL A 210 7.95 -7.50 11.21
N ALA A 211 8.61 -6.55 10.56
CA ALA A 211 8.02 -5.29 10.14
C ALA A 211 6.86 -5.51 9.15
N ALA A 212 7.07 -6.35 8.14
CA ALA A 212 6.04 -6.68 7.16
C ALA A 212 4.83 -7.40 7.80
N ALA A 213 5.06 -8.37 8.68
CA ALA A 213 3.99 -9.07 9.40
C ALA A 213 3.18 -8.11 10.27
N ASN A 214 3.85 -7.24 11.05
CA ASN A 214 3.18 -6.22 11.86
C ASN A 214 2.36 -5.24 11.00
N ALA A 215 2.88 -4.85 9.84
CA ALA A 215 2.17 -3.98 8.92
C ALA A 215 0.90 -4.64 8.35
N ILE A 216 0.93 -5.95 8.03
CA ILE A 216 -0.25 -6.72 7.62
C ILE A 216 -1.26 -6.82 8.77
N PHE A 217 -0.82 -7.10 10.00
CA PHE A 217 -1.73 -7.13 11.14
C PHE A 217 -2.41 -5.78 11.36
N GLY A 218 -1.69 -4.67 11.22
CA GLY A 218 -2.28 -3.33 11.26
C GLY A 218 -3.30 -3.08 10.14
N LEU A 219 -3.06 -3.61 8.93
CA LEU A 219 -4.03 -3.54 7.82
C LEU A 219 -5.30 -4.34 8.12
N LEU A 220 -5.15 -5.57 8.60
CA LEU A 220 -6.25 -6.45 8.96
C LEU A 220 -7.06 -5.87 10.12
N ALA A 221 -6.40 -5.34 11.16
CA ALA A 221 -7.06 -4.67 12.26
C ALA A 221 -7.87 -3.46 11.78
N LYS A 222 -7.28 -2.61 10.92
CA LYS A 222 -7.97 -1.46 10.32
C LYS A 222 -9.17 -1.86 9.45
N ALA A 223 -9.09 -3.02 8.81
CA ALA A 223 -10.19 -3.56 8.01
C ALA A 223 -11.40 -3.95 8.88
N ILE A 224 -11.17 -4.36 10.14
CA ILE A 224 -12.20 -4.68 11.12
C ILE A 224 -12.71 -3.39 11.78
N LEU A 225 -11.79 -2.55 12.25
CA LEU A 225 -12.12 -1.31 12.95
C LEU A 225 -11.30 -0.13 12.38
N PRO A 226 -11.92 0.74 11.56
CA PRO A 226 -11.20 1.76 10.79
C PRO A 226 -10.82 2.97 11.65
N VAL A 227 -9.81 2.80 12.51
CA VAL A 227 -9.18 3.86 13.30
C VAL A 227 -8.34 4.77 12.40
N GLN A 228 -8.40 6.08 12.64
CA GLN A 228 -7.68 7.10 11.90
C GLN A 228 -6.36 7.46 12.57
N ILE A 229 -5.27 6.75 12.28
CA ILE A 229 -3.97 7.09 12.84
C ILE A 229 -3.27 8.11 11.93
N PRO A 230 -2.91 9.31 12.42
CA PRO A 230 -2.21 10.31 11.62
C PRO A 230 -0.83 9.79 11.20
N THR A 231 -0.50 9.98 9.91
CA THR A 231 0.75 9.52 9.28
C THR A 231 1.59 10.66 8.71
N PHE A 232 1.10 11.90 8.72
CA PHE A 232 1.82 13.10 8.28
C PHE A 232 1.21 14.36 8.92
N VAL A 233 2.02 15.41 9.11
CA VAL A 233 1.52 16.78 9.41
C VAL A 233 1.67 17.63 8.15
N ALA A 234 0.58 17.79 7.40
CA ALA A 234 0.54 18.73 6.27
C ALA A 234 0.24 20.14 6.77
N GLY A 235 1.24 20.84 7.31
CA GLY A 235 1.39 22.31 7.31
C GLY A 235 0.23 23.21 7.76
N SER A 236 -0.89 22.69 8.25
CA SER A 236 -2.09 23.48 8.55
C SER A 236 -3.09 22.62 9.31
N PHE A 237 -3.76 23.26 10.27
CA PHE A 237 -4.81 22.77 11.15
C PHE A 237 -4.31 22.10 12.43
N GLY A 238 -4.60 22.80 13.54
CA GLY A 238 -4.19 22.44 14.89
C GLY A 238 -4.60 21.03 15.28
N GLU A 239 -3.87 20.52 16.25
CA GLU A 239 -4.16 19.32 17.03
C GLU A 239 -5.66 19.23 17.30
N GLN A 240 -6.37 18.47 16.47
CA GLN A 240 -7.64 17.90 16.90
C GLN A 240 -7.29 16.55 17.51
N PRO A 241 -7.54 16.36 18.81
CA PRO A 241 -7.56 15.04 19.40
C PRO A 241 -8.41 14.15 18.49
N LEU A 242 -7.88 12.97 18.14
CA LEU A 242 -8.64 12.02 17.36
C LEU A 242 -9.96 11.76 18.09
N ALA A 243 -11.07 12.16 17.48
CA ALA A 243 -12.38 11.98 18.08
C ALA A 243 -12.57 10.47 18.34
N PRO A 244 -13.08 10.08 19.53
CA PRO A 244 -13.42 8.69 19.78
C PRO A 244 -14.37 8.18 18.69
N LEU A 245 -14.19 6.93 18.28
CA LEU A 245 -15.13 6.25 17.42
C LEU A 245 -16.49 6.19 18.11
N ALA A 246 -17.54 6.58 17.40
CA ALA A 246 -18.90 6.51 17.92
C ALA A 246 -19.30 5.03 18.09
N SER A 247 -19.32 4.55 19.33
CA SER A 247 -19.86 3.25 19.77
C SER A 247 -19.53 2.07 18.85
N PRO A 248 -18.23 1.71 18.65
CA PRO A 248 -17.87 0.55 17.85
C PRO A 248 -18.37 -0.76 18.47
N PRO A 249 -18.75 -1.77 17.66
CA PRO A 249 -19.18 -3.07 18.18
C PRO A 249 -18.09 -3.73 19.02
N ALA A 250 -18.45 -4.29 20.18
CA ALA A 250 -17.48 -4.88 21.10
C ALA A 250 -16.65 -6.01 20.47
N GLU A 251 -17.27 -6.85 19.63
CA GLU A 251 -16.59 -7.91 18.88
C GLU A 251 -15.53 -7.35 17.91
N ALA A 252 -15.85 -6.24 17.21
CA ALA A 252 -14.90 -5.59 16.31
C ALA A 252 -13.71 -4.97 17.06
N ILE A 253 -13.92 -4.48 18.29
CA ILE A 253 -12.82 -4.03 19.17
C ILE A 253 -11.91 -5.20 19.50
N LEU A 254 -12.48 -6.32 19.99
CA LEU A 254 -11.71 -7.51 20.40
C LEU A 254 -10.90 -8.11 19.25
N ASP A 255 -11.52 -8.29 18.08
CA ASP A 255 -10.86 -8.88 16.92
C ASP A 255 -9.75 -7.98 16.36
N SER A 256 -10.01 -6.66 16.29
CA SER A 256 -9.01 -5.67 15.89
C SER A 256 -7.84 -5.63 16.90
N GLU A 257 -8.14 -5.61 18.20
CA GLU A 257 -7.13 -5.59 19.26
C GLU A 257 -6.26 -6.85 19.21
N ALA A 258 -6.86 -8.03 19.03
CA ALA A 258 -6.13 -9.30 18.97
C ALA A 258 -5.08 -9.31 17.85
N LEU A 259 -5.40 -8.76 16.68
CA LEU A 259 -4.47 -8.62 15.57
C LEU A 259 -3.34 -7.63 15.89
N LEU A 260 -3.67 -6.46 16.46
CA LEU A 260 -2.67 -5.46 16.83
C LEU A 260 -1.71 -5.98 17.91
N LEU A 261 -2.23 -6.65 18.95
CA LEU A 261 -1.42 -7.27 19.99
C LEU A 261 -0.53 -8.39 19.46
N ARG A 262 -1.01 -9.16 18.48
CA ARG A 262 -0.21 -10.18 17.81
C ARG A 262 0.96 -9.57 17.03
N GLY A 263 0.71 -8.47 16.30
CA GLY A 263 1.77 -7.69 15.64
C GLY A 263 2.75 -7.07 16.64
N LEU A 264 2.24 -6.51 17.74
CA LEU A 264 3.04 -5.92 18.81
C LEU A 264 4.03 -6.92 19.44
N LYS A 265 3.56 -8.14 19.73
CA LYS A 265 4.39 -9.24 20.25
C LYS A 265 5.56 -9.59 19.33
N LEU A 266 5.41 -9.44 18.02
CA LEU A 266 6.50 -9.68 17.07
C LEU A 266 7.54 -8.57 17.12
N VAL A 267 7.11 -7.31 17.02
CA VAL A 267 8.02 -6.15 17.02
C VAL A 267 8.69 -5.91 18.37
N ASP A 268 8.10 -6.36 19.47
CA ASP A 268 8.69 -6.26 20.81
C ASP A 268 10.00 -7.04 20.97
N ARG A 269 10.25 -7.96 20.04
CA ARG A 269 11.48 -8.77 19.96
C ARG A 269 12.63 -8.02 19.29
N LEU A 270 12.34 -6.88 18.64
CA LEU A 270 13.34 -6.03 18.02
C LEU A 270 14.02 -5.12 19.05
N PRO A 271 15.24 -4.63 18.76
CA PRO A 271 15.94 -3.69 19.64
C PRO A 271 15.10 -2.45 19.96
N SER A 272 15.31 -1.81 21.12
CA SER A 272 14.57 -0.60 21.50
C SER A 272 14.80 0.58 20.56
N SER A 273 15.88 0.57 19.78
CA SER A 273 16.18 1.54 18.73
C SER A 273 15.38 1.34 17.45
N ASP A 274 14.71 0.21 17.28
CA ASP A 274 13.97 -0.12 16.07
C ASP A 274 12.76 0.79 15.86
N HIS A 275 12.64 1.34 14.64
CA HIS A 275 11.57 2.26 14.28
C HIS A 275 10.20 1.59 14.26
N ASN A 276 10.11 0.35 13.75
CA ASN A 276 8.84 -0.37 13.63
C ASN A 276 8.26 -0.72 15.00
N ARG A 277 9.13 -1.10 15.95
CA ARG A 277 8.72 -1.34 17.34
C ARG A 277 8.12 -0.09 17.98
N ARG A 278 8.85 1.04 17.91
CA ARG A 278 8.37 2.33 18.45
C ARG A 278 7.06 2.76 17.80
N LYS A 279 6.99 2.68 16.47
CA LYS A 279 5.78 3.01 15.70
C LYS A 279 4.59 2.14 16.12
N ALA A 280 4.79 0.84 16.36
CA ALA A 280 3.70 -0.06 16.77
C ALA A 280 3.10 0.32 18.12
N HIS A 281 3.92 0.62 19.14
CA HIS A 281 3.39 1.09 20.43
C HIS A 281 2.66 2.43 20.29
N ARG A 282 3.22 3.36 19.52
CA ARG A 282 2.57 4.65 19.23
C ARG A 282 1.22 4.47 18.54
N ASP A 283 1.16 3.63 17.51
CA ASP A 283 -0.08 3.33 16.79
C ASP A 283 -1.10 2.65 17.73
N MET A 284 -0.65 1.78 18.65
CA MET A 284 -1.49 1.16 19.68
C MET A 284 -2.06 2.17 20.68
N VAL A 285 -1.27 3.13 21.15
CA VAL A 285 -1.74 4.24 22.01
C VAL A 285 -2.87 5.00 21.32
N LEU A 286 -2.66 5.39 20.06
CA LEU A 286 -3.65 6.16 19.30
C LEU A 286 -4.90 5.35 18.98
N TRP A 287 -4.75 4.04 18.73
CA TRP A 287 -5.86 3.12 18.58
C TRP A 287 -6.70 3.03 19.86
N TYR A 288 -6.07 2.76 21.01
CA TYR A 288 -6.76 2.68 22.30
C TYR A 288 -7.48 3.98 22.67
N ARG A 289 -6.87 5.15 22.42
CA ARG A 289 -7.51 6.45 22.62
C ARG A 289 -8.78 6.60 21.78
N GLN A 290 -8.76 6.17 20.52
CA GLN A 290 -9.95 6.26 19.65
C GLN A 290 -11.07 5.32 20.06
N VAL A 291 -10.77 4.16 20.62
CA VAL A 291 -11.81 3.22 21.09
C VAL A 291 -12.23 3.44 22.54
N GLY A 292 -11.66 4.45 23.22
CA GLY A 292 -12.02 4.82 24.61
C GLY A 292 -11.34 3.99 25.71
N MET A 293 -10.32 3.19 25.37
CA MET A 293 -9.58 2.33 26.31
C MET A 293 -8.38 3.06 26.91
N MET A 294 -8.66 4.11 27.69
CA MET A 294 -7.63 5.02 28.22
C MET A 294 -6.57 4.35 29.12
N PRO A 295 -6.90 3.40 30.01
CA PRO A 295 -5.88 2.72 30.82
C PRO A 295 -4.84 1.97 29.96
N GLN A 296 -5.30 1.28 28.92
CA GLN A 296 -4.44 0.55 27.99
C GLN A 296 -3.63 1.49 27.10
N ALA A 297 -4.21 2.62 26.68
CA ALA A 297 -3.46 3.68 26.01
C ALA A 297 -2.31 4.21 26.87
N GLU A 298 -2.52 4.37 28.18
CA GLU A 298 -1.48 4.84 29.10
C GLU A 298 -0.35 3.81 29.26
N GLU A 299 -0.69 2.52 29.40
CA GLU A 299 0.29 1.44 29.48
C GLU A 299 1.22 1.43 28.25
N GLN A 300 0.64 1.46 27.04
CA GLN A 300 1.42 1.49 25.80
C GLN A 300 2.26 2.76 25.65
N LYS A 301 1.78 3.89 26.20
CA LYS A 301 2.49 5.16 26.18
C LYS A 301 3.74 5.11 27.06
N LEU A 302 3.64 4.52 28.24
CA LEU A 302 4.79 4.34 29.14
C LEU A 302 5.86 3.43 28.52
N ILE A 303 5.44 2.37 27.81
CA ILE A 303 6.38 1.53 27.05
C ILE A 303 7.08 2.36 25.96
N LEU A 304 6.31 3.15 25.19
CA LEU A 304 6.88 4.01 24.15
C LEU A 304 7.88 5.04 24.73
N PHE A 305 7.55 5.68 25.86
CA PHE A 305 8.44 6.61 26.54
C PHE A 305 9.77 5.95 26.92
N SER A 306 9.72 4.72 27.44
CA SER A 306 10.91 3.92 27.75
C SER A 306 11.74 3.60 26.49
N LEU A 307 11.09 3.24 25.38
CA LEU A 307 11.77 2.89 24.12
C LEU A 307 12.44 4.09 23.44
N VAL A 308 11.83 5.27 23.54
CA VAL A 308 12.32 6.51 22.91
C VAL A 308 13.28 7.26 23.85
N GLY A 309 13.12 7.12 25.16
CA GLY A 309 13.83 7.88 26.19
C GLY A 309 13.31 9.32 26.33
N ILE A 310 12.03 9.55 26.00
CA ILE A 310 11.38 10.87 26.06
C ILE A 310 9.99 10.69 26.68
N GLU A 311 9.75 11.38 27.79
CA GLU A 311 8.45 11.41 28.49
C GLU A 311 7.62 12.61 28.05
N ASN A 312 7.18 12.60 26.78
CA ASN A 312 6.42 13.71 26.21
C ASN A 312 5.42 13.21 25.16
N ASP A 313 4.14 13.58 25.30
CA ASP A 313 3.07 13.18 24.38
C ASP A 313 3.29 13.63 22.93
N SER A 314 4.14 14.63 22.67
CA SER A 314 4.51 15.06 21.31
C SER A 314 5.15 13.96 20.47
N ILE A 315 5.67 12.89 21.07
CA ILE A 315 6.19 11.74 20.33
C ILE A 315 5.07 10.91 19.69
N LEU A 316 3.82 11.03 20.16
CA LEU A 316 2.68 10.33 19.58
C LEU A 316 2.29 10.88 18.21
N TYR A 317 2.79 12.05 17.84
CA TYR A 317 2.40 12.78 16.63
C TYR A 317 3.62 13.01 15.75
N PRO A 318 3.44 13.01 14.40
CA PRO A 318 4.56 13.32 13.52
C PRO A 318 5.08 14.73 13.82
N GLN A 319 6.40 14.88 13.95
CA GLN A 319 7.02 16.19 14.19
C GLN A 319 7.56 16.74 12.87
N SER A 320 7.61 18.07 12.75
CA SER A 320 8.29 18.71 11.62
C SER A 320 9.80 18.49 11.74
N GLY A 321 10.38 17.69 10.84
CA GLY A 321 11.82 17.52 10.73
C GLY A 321 12.49 18.59 9.86
N ALA A 322 13.81 18.48 9.70
CA ALA A 322 14.55 19.29 8.73
C ALA A 322 14.04 19.01 7.29
N CYS A 323 14.08 20.01 6.41
CA CYS A 323 13.59 19.92 5.03
C CYS A 323 12.07 19.66 4.87
N GLY A 324 11.25 19.71 5.94
CA GLY A 324 9.79 19.49 5.85
C GLY A 324 9.36 18.02 5.81
N HIS A 325 10.30 17.08 5.96
CA HIS A 325 9.98 15.67 6.14
C HIS A 325 9.48 15.41 7.57
N PRO A 326 8.50 14.50 7.75
CA PRO A 326 8.06 14.12 9.09
C PRO A 326 9.19 13.39 9.81
N ALA A 327 9.70 13.97 10.89
CA ALA A 327 10.59 13.28 11.82
C ALA A 327 9.74 12.84 13.01
N TRP A 328 9.74 11.55 13.32
CA TRP A 328 8.88 11.03 14.37
C TRP A 328 9.53 11.12 15.75
N TRP A 329 10.86 11.12 15.84
CA TRP A 329 11.58 10.98 17.11
C TRP A 329 12.89 11.78 17.12
N MET A 330 12.82 13.11 17.31
CA MET A 330 14.04 13.91 17.55
C MET A 330 14.42 13.83 19.04
N LYS A 331 15.66 13.42 19.34
CA LYS A 331 16.19 13.53 20.72
C LYS A 331 16.33 15.00 21.11
N PRO A 332 16.02 15.40 22.36
CA PRO A 332 16.34 16.72 22.87
C PRO A 332 17.84 17.02 22.66
N GLY A 333 18.16 18.12 21.97
CA GLY A 333 19.54 18.52 21.65
C GLY A 333 20.02 18.17 20.24
N TYR A 334 19.20 17.52 19.40
CA TYR A 334 19.51 17.36 17.98
C TYR A 334 19.28 18.69 17.26
N ARG A 335 20.36 19.22 16.71
CA ARG A 335 20.44 20.52 16.03
C ARG A 335 19.95 20.34 14.60
N SER A 336 18.98 21.17 14.15
CA SER A 336 18.29 21.06 12.86
C SER A 336 19.19 21.31 11.64
N ASP A 337 20.45 21.64 11.87
CA ASP A 337 21.48 21.99 10.92
C ASP A 337 22.26 20.78 10.36
N MET A 338 22.02 19.54 10.81
CA MET A 338 22.77 18.38 10.31
C MET A 338 21.88 17.18 9.94
N ASN A 339 21.98 16.81 8.67
CA ASN A 339 21.48 15.59 8.00
C ASN A 339 19.99 15.59 7.62
N CYS A 340 19.68 16.11 6.42
CA CYS A 340 18.54 15.61 5.63
C CYS A 340 18.94 14.22 5.11
N GLY A 341 18.75 13.20 5.95
CA GLY A 341 18.99 11.79 5.67
C GLY A 341 17.91 10.97 6.35
N MET A 342 17.28 10.07 5.59
CA MET A 342 16.12 9.27 5.98
C MET A 342 16.29 8.67 7.37
N GLY A 343 15.37 9.02 8.28
CA GLY A 343 15.28 8.45 9.62
C GLY A 343 14.64 7.07 9.61
#